data_AF-A0A1S3W9F7-F1
#
_entry.id   AF-A0A1S3W9F7-F1
#
_cell.length_a   1.000
_cell.length_b   1.000
_cell.length_c   1.000
_cell.angle_alpha   90.00
_cell.angle_beta   90.00
_cell.angle_gamma   90.00
#
_symmetry.space_group_name_H-M   'P 1'
#
loop_
_entity.id
_entity.type
_entity.pdbx_description
1 polymer ?
#
loop_
_entity_poly.entity_id
_entity_poly.type
_entity_poly.pdbx_seq_one_letter_code
_entity_poly.pdbx_strand_id
1 'polypeptide(L)'
;MNILEKVVLKVLEDQQNIRLIRELLQTLYTSLCTLVQRVGKSVLVGNINMWVYRMETILHWQQQLNNIQITRPAFKGLTFTDLPLCLQLNIMQRLSDGRDLVSLGQVAPDLHMLSEDRLLWKRLCQYHFSERQIRKRLILSDKGQLDWKKMYFKLVRCYPRKEQYGDTLQLCRHCHILSWKGTEHPCTANNPESCSISLSPQDFINLFKF
;
A
#
# COMPACT_ATOMS: atom_id res chain seq x y z
N MET A 1 -15.12 6.01 -20.61
CA MET A 1 -14.73 5.94 -19.19
C MET A 1 -13.33 5.37 -19.06
N ASN A 2 -12.46 6.08 -18.36
CA ASN A 2 -11.12 5.61 -18.01
C ASN A 2 -11.21 4.55 -16.88
N ILE A 3 -10.22 3.66 -16.76
CA ILE A 3 -10.17 2.69 -15.67
C ILE A 3 -10.10 3.36 -14.29
N LEU A 4 -9.34 4.46 -14.17
CA LEU A 4 -9.26 5.23 -12.91
C LEU A 4 -10.62 5.77 -12.48
N GLU A 5 -11.39 6.30 -13.44
CA GLU A 5 -12.74 6.81 -13.21
C GLU A 5 -13.67 5.70 -12.71
N LYS A 6 -13.65 4.53 -13.36
CA LYS A 6 -14.44 3.36 -12.91
C LYS A 6 -14.07 2.91 -11.51
N VAL A 7 -12.77 2.88 -11.18
CA VAL A 7 -12.29 2.49 -9.85
C VAL A 7 -12.72 3.50 -8.79
N VAL A 8 -12.63 4.80 -9.07
CA VAL A 8 -13.10 5.84 -8.13
C VAL A 8 -14.60 5.73 -7.90
N LEU A 9 -15.40 5.63 -8.97
CA LEU A 9 -16.85 5.46 -8.86
C LEU A 9 -17.21 4.24 -8.02
N LYS A 10 -16.55 3.10 -8.28
CA LYS A 10 -16.78 1.87 -7.52
C LYS A 10 -16.45 2.04 -6.03
N VAL A 11 -15.38 2.76 -5.70
CA VAL A 11 -15.02 3.06 -4.29
C VAL A 11 -16.00 4.04 -3.64
N LEU A 12 -16.54 5.00 -4.39
CA LEU A 12 -17.58 5.90 -3.88
C LEU A 12 -18.89 5.15 -3.60
N GLU A 13 -19.23 4.16 -4.43
CA GLU A 13 -20.39 3.28 -4.23
C GLU A 13 -20.21 2.30 -3.07
N ASP A 14 -19.12 1.52 -3.08
CA ASP A 14 -18.92 0.43 -2.12
C ASP A 14 -18.34 0.92 -0.78
N GLN A 15 -17.75 2.13 -0.75
CA GLN A 15 -17.07 2.72 0.41
C GLN A 15 -15.94 1.86 0.98
N GLN A 16 -15.32 1.03 0.14
CA GLN A 16 -14.19 0.17 0.49
C GLN A 16 -12.89 0.68 -0.10
N ASN A 17 -11.75 0.37 0.54
CA ASN A 17 -10.41 0.70 0.05
C ASN A 17 -10.16 2.20 -0.25
N ILE A 18 -10.95 3.10 0.35
CA ILE A 18 -10.91 4.57 0.17
C ILE A 18 -9.48 5.11 0.29
N ARG A 19 -8.77 4.65 1.32
CA ARG A 19 -7.40 5.06 1.63
C ARG A 19 -6.42 4.76 0.49
N LEU A 20 -6.51 3.56 -0.09
CA LEU A 20 -5.61 3.13 -1.16
C LEU A 20 -5.80 3.98 -2.41
N ILE A 21 -7.04 4.22 -2.81
CA ILE A 21 -7.34 5.07 -3.96
C ILE A 21 -6.92 6.51 -3.70
N ARG A 22 -7.12 7.03 -2.49
CA ARG A 22 -6.64 8.37 -2.13
C ARG A 22 -5.13 8.49 -2.23
N GLU A 23 -4.37 7.53 -1.71
CA GLU A 23 -2.90 7.50 -1.78
C GLU A 23 -2.43 7.36 -3.24
N LEU A 24 -3.11 6.56 -4.06
CA LEU A 24 -2.83 6.41 -5.49
C LEU A 24 -3.06 7.71 -6.26
N LEU A 25 -4.21 8.37 -6.07
CA LEU A 25 -4.52 9.63 -6.74
C LEU A 25 -3.57 10.75 -6.31
N GLN A 26 -3.20 10.79 -5.02
CA GLN A 26 -2.21 11.74 -4.53
C GLN A 26 -0.84 11.51 -5.18
N THR A 27 -0.41 10.26 -5.27
CA THR A 27 0.87 9.90 -5.89
C THR A 27 0.88 10.20 -7.38
N LEU A 28 -0.23 9.92 -8.07
CA LEU A 28 -0.40 10.25 -9.48
C LEU A 28 -0.30 11.76 -9.70
N TYR A 29 -1.06 12.54 -8.92
CA TYR A 29 -1.07 14.00 -9.02
C TYR A 29 0.31 14.60 -8.78
N THR A 30 1.00 14.21 -7.70
CA THR A 30 2.35 14.72 -7.38
C THR A 30 3.38 14.28 -8.43
N SER A 31 3.29 13.06 -8.94
CA SER A 31 4.17 12.57 -10.01
C SER A 31 3.98 13.38 -11.30
N LEU A 32 2.73 13.69 -11.67
CA LEU A 32 2.44 14.53 -12.82
C LEU A 32 2.93 15.97 -12.62
N CYS A 33 2.71 16.57 -11.45
CA CYS A 33 3.23 17.91 -11.14
C CYS A 33 4.76 17.96 -11.23
N THR A 34 5.45 16.98 -10.65
CA THR A 34 6.93 16.92 -10.66
C THR A 34 7.49 16.71 -12.05
N LEU A 35 6.84 15.89 -12.90
CA LEU A 35 7.22 15.72 -14.30
C LEU A 35 7.12 17.04 -15.08
N VAL A 36 6.00 17.74 -14.95
CA VAL A 36 5.77 19.03 -15.63
C VAL A 36 6.77 20.09 -15.16
N GLN A 37 7.08 20.13 -13.86
CA GLN A 37 8.05 21.08 -13.30
C GLN A 37 9.48 20.79 -13.76
N ARG A 38 9.89 19.52 -13.84
CA ARG A 38 11.29 19.14 -14.13
C ARG A 38 11.63 19.11 -15.61
N VAL A 39 10.70 18.64 -16.45
CA VAL A 39 10.96 18.37 -17.87
C VAL A 39 10.20 19.34 -18.78
N GLY A 40 9.28 20.13 -18.21
CA GLY A 40 8.47 21.09 -18.95
C GLY A 40 7.20 20.49 -19.55
N LYS A 41 6.38 21.35 -20.15
CA LYS A 41 5.08 20.97 -20.74
C LYS A 41 5.19 20.01 -21.93
N SER A 42 6.39 19.85 -22.51
CA SER A 42 6.67 19.00 -23.69
C SER A 42 6.62 17.49 -23.41
N VAL A 43 6.65 17.05 -22.14
CA VAL A 43 6.46 15.64 -21.77
C VAL A 43 5.01 15.19 -21.89
N LEU A 44 4.08 16.14 -21.84
CA LEU A 44 2.67 15.87 -21.93
C LEU A 44 2.28 15.65 -23.40
N VAL A 45 2.24 14.39 -23.83
CA VAL A 45 1.80 14.03 -25.18
C VAL A 45 0.31 14.38 -25.34
N GLY A 46 -0.03 15.14 -26.39
CA GLY A 46 -1.41 15.48 -26.73
C GLY A 46 -1.84 16.90 -26.34
N ASN A 47 -3.15 17.14 -26.34
CA ASN A 47 -3.73 18.48 -26.15
C ASN A 47 -3.58 18.97 -24.69
N ILE A 48 -3.03 20.17 -24.49
CA ILE A 48 -2.83 20.77 -23.16
C ILE A 48 -4.13 20.95 -22.37
N ASN A 49 -5.24 21.28 -23.03
CA ASN A 49 -6.54 21.43 -22.38
C ASN A 49 -7.05 20.09 -21.86
N MET A 50 -6.75 18.99 -22.57
CA MET A 50 -7.08 17.63 -22.12
C MET A 50 -6.28 17.27 -20.86
N TRP A 51 -5.02 17.72 -20.76
CA TRP A 51 -4.20 17.53 -19.57
C TRP A 51 -4.71 18.32 -18.37
N VAL A 52 -5.07 19.59 -18.56
CA VAL A 52 -5.69 20.42 -17.51
C VAL A 52 -6.96 19.76 -17.00
N TYR A 53 -7.87 19.37 -17.91
CA TYR A 53 -9.11 18.69 -17.55
C TYR A 53 -8.87 17.40 -16.74
N ARG A 54 -7.89 16.57 -17.13
CA ARG A 54 -7.54 15.35 -16.38
C ARG A 54 -7.00 15.65 -14.99
N MET A 55 -6.20 16.70 -14.84
CA MET A 55 -5.69 17.13 -13.54
C MET A 55 -6.82 17.63 -12.62
N GLU A 56 -7.73 18.45 -13.16
CA GLU A 56 -8.93 18.90 -12.44
C GLU A 56 -9.81 17.71 -12.02
N THR A 57 -9.97 16.73 -12.90
CA THR A 57 -10.71 15.50 -12.61
C THR A 57 -10.09 14.72 -11.45
N ILE A 58 -8.75 14.58 -11.41
CA ILE A 58 -8.05 13.93 -10.30
C ILE A 58 -8.30 14.68 -8.99
N LEU A 59 -8.17 16.02 -8.99
CA LEU A 59 -8.43 16.86 -7.82
C LEU A 59 -9.88 16.72 -7.34
N HIS A 60 -10.84 16.70 -8.26
CA HIS A 60 -12.25 16.47 -7.95
C HIS A 60 -12.45 15.11 -7.27
N TRP A 61 -11.86 14.04 -7.78
CA TRP A 61 -11.96 12.71 -7.15
C TRP A 61 -11.34 12.70 -5.76
N GLN A 62 -10.20 13.36 -5.57
CA GLN A 62 -9.58 13.49 -4.25
C GLN A 62 -10.50 14.22 -3.27
N GLN A 63 -11.16 15.30 -3.71
CA GLN A 63 -12.12 16.04 -2.90
C GLN A 63 -13.32 15.16 -2.50
N GLN A 64 -13.88 14.40 -3.44
CA GLN A 64 -14.98 13.48 -3.15
C GLN A 64 -14.57 12.42 -2.12
N LEU A 65 -13.40 11.79 -2.31
CA LEU A 65 -12.89 10.76 -1.40
C LEU A 65 -12.53 11.31 -0.02
N ASN A 66 -12.11 12.57 0.08
CA ASN A 66 -11.82 13.21 1.37
C ASN A 66 -13.09 13.55 2.16
N ASN A 67 -14.19 13.84 1.46
CA ASN A 67 -15.46 14.22 2.06
C ASN A 67 -16.44 13.04 2.19
N ILE A 68 -16.00 11.83 1.85
CA ILE A 68 -16.86 10.65 1.90
C ILE A 68 -17.30 10.37 3.34
N GLN A 69 -18.60 10.23 3.53
CA GLN A 69 -19.17 9.80 4.81
C GLN A 69 -19.51 8.32 4.71
N ILE A 70 -18.86 7.51 5.53
CA ILE A 70 -19.13 6.08 5.58
C ILE A 70 -20.56 5.88 6.09
N THR A 71 -21.41 5.32 5.24
CA THR A 71 -22.79 5.02 5.57
C THR A 71 -22.81 3.87 6.56
N ARG A 72 -23.27 4.14 7.79
CA ARG A 72 -23.47 3.07 8.76
C ARG A 72 -24.63 2.19 8.28
N PRO A 73 -24.43 0.87 8.10
CA PRO A 73 -25.55 -0.02 7.81
C PRO A 73 -26.56 0.06 8.96
N ALA A 74 -27.85 -0.02 8.65
CA ALA A 74 -28.93 -0.07 9.63
C ALA A 74 -28.93 -1.43 10.36
N PHE A 75 -27.86 -1.71 11.10
CA PHE A 75 -27.66 -2.96 11.80
C PHE A 75 -28.11 -2.80 13.26
N LYS A 76 -29.05 -3.66 13.69
CA LYS A 76 -29.61 -3.66 15.05
C LYS A 76 -29.08 -4.80 15.93
N GLY A 77 -28.06 -5.53 15.48
CA GLY A 77 -27.47 -6.64 16.21
C GLY A 77 -26.25 -6.23 17.04
N LEU A 78 -25.57 -7.26 17.57
CA LEU A 78 -24.29 -7.14 18.29
C LEU A 78 -23.24 -6.38 17.47
N THR A 79 -22.68 -5.35 18.06
CA THR A 79 -21.62 -4.52 17.47
C THR A 79 -20.24 -4.96 17.98
N PHE A 80 -19.18 -4.46 17.34
CA PHE A 80 -17.81 -4.77 17.74
C PHE A 80 -17.50 -4.35 19.20
N THR A 81 -18.05 -3.22 19.65
CA THR A 81 -17.88 -2.71 21.02
C THR A 81 -18.62 -3.53 22.07
N ASP A 82 -19.59 -4.35 21.68
CA ASP A 82 -20.32 -5.23 22.58
C ASP A 82 -19.56 -6.54 22.88
N LEU A 83 -18.48 -6.83 22.12
CA LEU A 83 -17.64 -8.00 22.37
C LEU A 83 -16.79 -7.81 23.64
N PRO A 84 -16.47 -8.88 24.38
CA PRO A 84 -15.48 -8.82 25.46
C PRO A 84 -14.15 -8.22 25.01
N LEU A 85 -13.50 -7.43 25.87
CA LEU A 85 -12.23 -6.73 25.56
C LEU A 85 -11.14 -7.66 25.04
N CYS A 86 -11.05 -8.89 25.55
CA CYS A 86 -10.08 -9.88 25.08
C CYS A 86 -10.31 -10.31 23.63
N LEU A 87 -11.56 -10.35 23.16
CA LEU A 87 -11.91 -10.65 21.77
C LEU A 87 -11.66 -9.45 20.87
N GLN A 88 -12.03 -8.23 21.33
CA GLN A 88 -11.71 -7.00 20.61
C GLN A 88 -10.19 -6.87 20.38
N LEU A 89 -9.39 -7.09 21.43
CA LEU A 89 -7.93 -7.05 21.34
C LEU A 89 -7.38 -8.15 20.42
N ASN A 90 -7.92 -9.37 20.47
CA ASN A 90 -7.53 -10.44 19.55
C ASN A 90 -7.79 -10.08 18.09
N ILE A 91 -8.93 -9.46 17.79
CA ILE A 91 -9.27 -8.98 16.44
C ILE A 91 -8.29 -7.87 16.02
N MET A 92 -8.02 -6.90 16.90
CA MET A 92 -7.06 -5.83 16.63
C MET A 92 -5.65 -6.36 16.38
N GLN A 93 -5.21 -7.41 17.08
CA GLN A 93 -3.91 -8.06 16.86
C GLN A 93 -3.78 -8.75 15.50
N ARG A 94 -4.87 -8.95 14.76
CA ARG A 94 -4.86 -9.50 13.39
C ARG A 94 -4.75 -8.41 12.33
N LEU A 95 -4.89 -7.14 12.68
CA LEU A 95 -4.71 -6.05 11.73
C LEU A 95 -3.23 -5.94 11.33
N SER A 96 -3.01 -5.83 10.03
CA SER A 96 -1.67 -5.80 9.45
C SER A 96 -1.17 -4.38 9.16
N ASP A 97 -1.96 -3.34 9.45
CA ASP A 97 -1.53 -1.95 9.29
C ASP A 97 -1.82 -1.16 10.56
N GLY A 98 -0.77 -0.56 11.14
CA GLY A 98 -0.89 0.29 12.32
C GLY A 98 -1.73 1.54 12.09
N ARG A 99 -1.93 1.96 10.84
CA ARG A 99 -2.80 3.09 10.52
C ARG A 99 -4.27 2.72 10.74
N ASP A 100 -4.63 1.46 10.51
CA ASP A 100 -5.98 0.94 10.78
C ASP A 100 -6.21 0.85 12.29
N LEU A 101 -5.18 0.49 13.08
CA LEU A 101 -5.25 0.53 14.55
C LEU A 101 -5.49 1.94 15.08
N VAL A 102 -4.79 2.94 14.54
CA VAL A 102 -4.99 4.34 14.92
C VAL A 102 -6.41 4.79 14.57
N SER A 103 -6.89 4.50 13.36
CA SER A 103 -8.25 4.86 12.95
C SER A 103 -9.30 4.17 13.81
N LEU A 104 -9.11 2.89 14.16
CA LEU A 104 -10.00 2.15 15.04
C LEU A 104 -10.04 2.78 16.44
N GLY A 105 -8.89 3.19 16.98
CA GLY A 105 -8.79 3.89 18.26
C GLY A 105 -9.45 5.27 18.29
N GLN A 106 -9.72 5.88 17.14
CA GLN A 106 -10.44 7.16 17.05
C GLN A 106 -11.97 6.99 17.08
N VAL A 107 -12.49 5.76 16.97
CA VAL A 107 -13.93 5.50 16.88
C VAL A 107 -14.61 5.56 18.26
N ALA A 108 -13.98 5.03 19.30
CA ALA A 108 -14.56 4.96 20.65
C ALA A 108 -13.47 4.95 21.74
N PRO A 109 -13.75 5.45 22.96
CA PRO A 109 -12.77 5.49 24.05
C PRO A 109 -12.20 4.12 24.47
N ASP A 110 -13.05 3.09 24.53
CA ASP A 110 -12.60 1.74 24.91
C ASP A 110 -11.63 1.15 23.87
N LEU A 111 -11.92 1.42 22.60
CA LEU A 111 -11.05 1.05 21.48
C LEU A 111 -9.75 1.85 21.47
N HIS A 112 -9.81 3.13 21.87
CA HIS A 112 -8.61 3.95 22.05
C HIS A 112 -7.67 3.30 23.06
N MET A 113 -8.18 2.93 24.25
CA MET A 113 -7.43 2.24 25.29
C MET A 113 -6.75 0.97 24.77
N LEU A 114 -7.47 0.13 24.02
CA LEU A 114 -6.91 -1.09 23.44
C LEU A 114 -5.88 -0.80 22.34
N SER A 115 -6.09 0.25 21.54
CA SER A 115 -5.17 0.63 20.45
C SER A 115 -3.85 1.20 20.95
N GLU A 116 -3.77 1.67 22.19
CA GLU A 116 -2.52 2.10 22.83
C GLU A 116 -1.77 0.94 23.52
N ASP A 117 -2.27 -0.30 23.44
CA ASP A 117 -1.61 -1.46 24.06
C ASP A 117 -0.20 -1.69 23.50
N ARG A 118 0.78 -1.77 24.40
CA ARG A 118 2.20 -1.89 24.05
C ARG A 118 2.50 -3.20 23.31
N LEU A 119 1.87 -4.31 23.70
CA LEU A 119 2.13 -5.63 23.13
C LEU A 119 1.53 -5.75 21.73
N LEU A 120 0.41 -5.08 21.47
CA LEU A 120 -0.20 -4.95 20.15
C LEU A 120 0.80 -4.34 19.15
N TRP A 121 1.40 -3.19 19.48
CA TRP A 121 2.39 -2.54 18.63
C TRP A 121 3.71 -3.31 18.51
N LYS A 122 4.15 -3.97 19.59
CA LYS A 122 5.31 -4.86 19.55
C LYS A 122 5.09 -6.01 18.55
N ARG A 123 3.96 -6.69 18.64
CA ARG A 123 3.59 -7.79 17.73
C ARG A 123 3.52 -7.30 16.29
N LEU A 124 2.92 -6.13 16.07
CA LEU A 124 2.85 -5.53 14.74
C LEU A 124 4.25 -5.20 14.18
N CYS A 125 5.17 -4.67 14.99
CA CYS A 125 6.55 -4.47 14.56
C CYS A 125 7.23 -5.78 14.18
N GLN A 126 7.09 -6.82 15.00
CA GLN A 126 7.68 -8.14 14.76
C GLN A 126 7.08 -8.85 13.56
N TYR A 127 5.83 -8.55 13.21
CA TYR A 127 5.18 -9.08 12.01
C TYR A 127 5.78 -8.47 10.72
N HIS A 128 6.13 -7.18 10.71
CA HIS A 128 6.62 -6.49 9.50
C HIS A 128 8.14 -6.42 9.39
N PHE A 129 8.86 -6.45 10.51
CA PHE A 129 10.28 -6.12 10.55
C PHE A 129 11.08 -7.21 11.24
N SER A 130 12.25 -7.51 10.67
CA SER A 130 13.22 -8.38 11.32
C SER A 130 13.78 -7.75 12.60
N GLU A 131 14.19 -8.59 13.56
CA GLU A 131 14.87 -8.16 14.79
C GLU A 131 16.06 -7.22 14.51
N ARG A 132 16.80 -7.44 13.41
CA ARG A 132 17.90 -6.57 12.97
C ARG A 132 17.43 -5.17 12.59
N GLN A 133 16.30 -5.05 11.89
CA GLN A 133 15.72 -3.75 11.52
C GLN A 133 15.21 -3.00 12.74
N ILE A 134 14.55 -3.71 13.67
CA ILE A 134 14.00 -3.16 14.91
C ILE A 134 15.12 -2.59 15.79
N ARG A 135 16.19 -3.37 16.04
CA ARG A 135 17.32 -2.94 16.89
C ARG A 135 18.05 -1.70 16.37
N LYS A 136 18.02 -1.44 15.06
CA LYS A 136 18.64 -0.24 14.46
C LYS A 136 17.86 1.05 14.71
N ARG A 137 16.63 0.99 15.22
CA ARG A 137 15.71 2.12 15.34
C ARG A 137 14.90 2.05 16.64
N LEU A 138 15.60 1.85 17.76
CA LEU A 138 14.97 1.88 19.09
C LEU A 138 14.56 3.31 19.43
N ILE A 139 13.35 3.48 19.94
CA ILE A 139 12.84 4.76 20.46
C ILE A 139 12.33 4.50 21.87
N LEU A 140 12.79 5.30 22.82
CA LEU A 140 12.34 5.25 24.20
C LEU A 140 11.22 6.29 24.40
N SER A 141 10.26 5.95 25.24
CA SER A 141 9.27 6.86 25.77
C SER A 141 9.87 7.67 26.93
N ASP A 142 9.16 8.69 27.36
CA ASP A 142 9.57 9.54 28.49
C ASP A 142 9.72 8.73 29.80
N LYS A 143 9.10 7.54 29.88
CA LYS A 143 9.20 6.60 31.00
C LYS A 143 10.37 5.61 30.87
N GLY A 144 11.25 5.78 29.88
CA GLY A 144 12.39 4.90 29.62
C GLY A 144 12.03 3.53 29.03
N GLN A 145 10.79 3.33 28.58
CA GLN A 145 10.34 2.08 27.96
C GLN A 145 10.35 2.20 26.43
N LEU A 146 10.46 1.09 25.70
CA LEU A 146 10.37 1.13 24.23
C LEU A 146 8.99 1.61 23.77
N ASP A 147 8.96 2.66 22.95
CA ASP A 147 7.77 3.22 22.32
C ASP A 147 7.51 2.52 20.99
N TRP A 148 6.90 1.33 21.08
CA TRP A 148 6.63 0.47 19.93
C TRP A 148 5.77 1.13 18.85
N LYS A 149 4.85 2.02 19.24
CA LYS A 149 3.99 2.75 18.30
C LYS A 149 4.79 3.75 17.48
N LYS A 150 5.62 4.59 18.11
CA LYS A 150 6.53 5.49 17.37
C LYS A 150 7.55 4.71 16.56
N MET A 151 8.08 3.62 17.10
CA MET A 151 9.00 2.73 16.38
C MET A 151 8.37 2.17 15.11
N TYR A 152 7.12 1.68 15.16
CA TYR A 152 6.41 1.15 14.00
C TYR A 152 6.39 2.18 12.86
N PHE A 153 5.91 3.40 13.11
CA PHE A 153 5.83 4.43 12.07
C PHE A 153 7.19 4.88 11.56
N LYS A 154 8.23 4.90 12.41
CA LYS A 154 9.60 5.16 11.97
C LYS A 154 10.13 4.05 11.08
N LEU A 155 9.89 2.79 11.45
CA LEU A 155 10.33 1.62 10.70
C LEU A 155 9.63 1.52 9.34
N VAL A 156 8.32 1.76 9.26
CA VAL A 156 7.57 1.81 7.98
C VAL A 156 8.19 2.83 7.02
N ARG A 157 8.63 3.99 7.52
CA ARG A 157 9.29 5.02 6.71
C ARG A 157 10.71 4.63 6.27
N CYS A 158 11.46 3.93 7.14
CA CYS A 158 12.83 3.51 6.83
C CYS A 158 12.91 2.24 5.97
N TYR A 159 11.89 1.39 6.05
CA TYR A 159 11.80 0.11 5.36
C TYR A 159 10.43 0.04 4.68
N PRO A 160 10.21 0.83 3.62
CA PRO A 160 8.96 0.76 2.87
C PRO A 160 8.72 -0.67 2.37
N ARG A 161 7.45 -1.06 2.27
CA ARG A 161 7.08 -2.38 1.73
C ARG A 161 7.76 -2.54 0.37
N LYS A 162 8.44 -3.67 0.15
CA LYS A 162 8.93 -4.02 -1.18
C LYS A 162 7.74 -4.00 -2.15
N GLU A 163 7.92 -3.43 -3.32
CA GLU A 163 6.92 -3.51 -4.38
C GLU A 163 6.57 -4.99 -4.60
N GLN A 164 5.31 -5.33 -4.34
CA GLN A 164 4.77 -6.64 -4.69
C GLN A 164 4.29 -6.52 -6.12
N TYR A 165 5.09 -7.03 -7.05
CA TYR A 165 4.65 -7.18 -8.43
C TYR A 165 3.60 -8.29 -8.48
N GLY A 166 2.49 -8.04 -9.19
CA GLY A 166 1.42 -9.02 -9.33
C GLY A 166 1.87 -10.32 -10.00
N ASP A 167 2.96 -10.25 -10.77
CA ASP A 167 3.62 -11.39 -11.38
C ASP A 167 5.15 -11.13 -11.47
N THR A 168 5.93 -12.18 -11.65
CA THR A 168 7.39 -12.13 -11.77
C THR A 168 7.81 -12.50 -13.17
N LEU A 169 8.50 -11.59 -13.88
CA LEU A 169 9.15 -11.93 -15.14
C LEU A 169 10.32 -12.88 -14.89
N GLN A 170 10.46 -13.88 -15.75
CA GLN A 170 11.57 -14.80 -15.77
C GLN A 170 12.29 -14.69 -17.11
N LEU A 171 13.62 -14.72 -17.06
CA LEU A 171 14.47 -14.87 -18.23
C LEU A 171 15.04 -16.28 -18.23
N CYS A 172 14.79 -17.02 -19.30
CA CYS A 172 15.43 -18.30 -19.52
C CYS A 172 16.85 -18.08 -20.03
N ARG A 173 17.86 -18.57 -19.30
CA ARG A 173 19.27 -18.51 -19.70
C ARG A 173 19.60 -19.38 -20.91
N HIS A 174 18.73 -20.33 -21.27
CA HIS A 174 18.96 -21.25 -22.38
C HIS A 174 18.49 -20.66 -23.72
N CYS A 175 17.24 -20.21 -23.80
CA CYS A 175 16.66 -19.66 -25.03
C CYS A 175 16.59 -18.13 -25.08
N HIS A 176 16.99 -17.45 -23.99
CA HIS A 176 16.94 -15.98 -23.87
C HIS A 176 15.53 -15.37 -24.05
N ILE A 177 14.49 -16.15 -23.78
CA ILE A 177 13.10 -15.70 -23.82
C ILE A 177 12.70 -15.16 -22.45
N LEU A 178 11.97 -14.04 -22.46
CA LEU A 178 11.26 -13.48 -21.32
C LEU A 178 9.84 -14.07 -21.26
N SER A 179 9.48 -14.63 -20.11
CA SER A 179 8.13 -15.15 -19.86
C SER A 179 7.66 -14.78 -18.46
N TRP A 180 6.34 -14.74 -18.24
CA TRP A 180 5.79 -14.59 -16.89
C TRP A 180 5.92 -15.90 -16.12
N LYS A 181 6.14 -15.83 -14.81
CA LYS A 181 6.30 -17.03 -13.98
C LYS A 181 5.01 -17.86 -14.02
N GLY A 182 5.11 -19.10 -14.46
CA GLY A 182 3.95 -19.99 -14.64
C GLY A 182 3.33 -19.95 -16.04
N THR A 183 3.87 -19.13 -16.95
CA THR A 183 3.61 -19.28 -18.39
C THR A 183 4.65 -20.19 -19.02
N GLU A 184 4.18 -21.10 -19.88
CA GLU A 184 5.08 -21.94 -20.66
C GLU A 184 5.77 -21.12 -21.75
N HIS A 185 7.04 -21.43 -21.99
CA HIS A 185 7.79 -20.89 -23.11
C HIS A 185 8.46 -22.06 -23.84
N PRO A 186 8.66 -21.96 -25.18
CA PRO A 186 9.14 -23.08 -25.99
C PRO A 186 10.64 -23.30 -25.79
N CYS A 187 11.03 -23.77 -24.61
CA CYS A 187 12.40 -24.12 -24.27
C CYS A 187 12.69 -25.56 -24.64
N THR A 188 13.82 -25.80 -25.30
CA THR A 188 14.30 -27.15 -25.64
C THR A 188 15.22 -27.74 -24.57
N ALA A 189 15.42 -27.06 -23.44
CA ALA A 189 16.22 -27.58 -22.33
C ALA A 189 15.50 -28.75 -21.63
N ASN A 190 16.26 -29.78 -21.23
CA ASN A 190 15.72 -30.93 -20.50
C ASN A 190 15.04 -30.56 -19.16
N ASN A 191 15.40 -29.41 -18.56
CA ASN A 191 14.76 -28.87 -17.37
C ASN A 191 14.59 -27.34 -17.48
N PRO A 192 13.50 -26.86 -18.12
CA PRO A 192 13.26 -25.44 -18.39
C PRO A 192 13.19 -24.55 -17.15
N GLU A 193 12.67 -25.09 -16.04
CA GLU A 193 12.55 -24.33 -14.78
C GLU A 193 13.91 -24.04 -14.16
N SER A 194 14.85 -24.99 -14.24
CA SER A 194 16.21 -24.83 -13.71
C SER A 194 17.03 -23.75 -14.43
N CYS A 195 16.67 -23.44 -15.68
CA CYS A 195 17.36 -22.45 -16.51
C CYS A 195 16.79 -21.03 -16.35
N SER A 196 15.69 -20.87 -15.62
CA SER A 196 14.95 -19.61 -15.53
C SER A 196 15.33 -18.80 -14.30
N ILE A 197 15.48 -17.48 -14.48
CA ILE A 197 15.80 -16.56 -13.38
C ILE A 197 14.78 -15.45 -13.33
N SER A 198 14.26 -15.23 -12.12
CA SER A 198 13.37 -14.11 -11.84
C SER A 198 14.10 -12.78 -12.00
N LEU A 199 13.50 -11.87 -12.75
CA LEU A 199 14.01 -10.51 -12.96
C LEU A 199 13.24 -9.52 -12.09
N SER A 200 13.96 -8.58 -11.47
CA SER A 200 13.32 -7.36 -10.96
C SER A 200 13.04 -6.39 -12.12
N PRO A 201 12.13 -5.40 -11.97
CA PRO A 201 11.92 -4.40 -13.02
C PRO A 201 13.18 -3.63 -13.39
N GLN A 202 14.08 -3.41 -12.43
CA GLN A 202 15.35 -2.75 -12.72
C GLN A 202 16.24 -3.63 -13.60
N ASP A 203 16.28 -4.94 -13.34
CA ASP A 203 17.02 -5.89 -14.18
C ASP A 203 16.43 -5.94 -15.59
N PHE A 204 15.09 -5.93 -15.72
CA PHE A 204 14.42 -5.85 -17.01
C PHE A 204 14.80 -4.58 -17.77
N ILE A 205 14.75 -3.40 -17.14
CA ILE A 205 15.17 -2.15 -17.77
C ILE A 205 16.64 -2.21 -18.21
N ASN A 206 17.51 -2.83 -17.40
CA ASN A 206 18.93 -2.96 -17.72
C ASN A 206 19.19 -3.85 -18.95
N LEU A 207 18.26 -4.73 -19.35
CA LEU A 207 18.39 -5.51 -20.59
C LEU A 207 18.41 -4.63 -21.86
N PHE A 208 17.87 -3.41 -21.79
CA PHE A 208 17.76 -2.48 -22.92
C PHE A 208 18.76 -1.32 -22.84
N LYS A 209 19.59 -1.28 -21.79
CA LYS A 209 20.68 -0.30 -21.68
C LYS A 209 21.87 -0.85 -22.46
N PHE A 210 21.92 -0.52 -23.74
CA PHE A 210 23.08 -0.72 -24.61
C PHE A 210 24.09 0.41 -24.45
#